data_AF-A0AAW7XFY0-F1
#
_entry.id   AF-A0AAW7XFY0-F1
#
_cell.length_a   1.000
_cell.length_b   1.000
_cell.length_c   1.000
_cell.angle_alpha   90.00
_cell.angle_beta   90.00
_cell.angle_gamma   90.00
#
_symmetry.space_group_name_H-M   'P 1'
#
loop_
_entity.id
_entity.type
_entity.pdbx_description
1 polymer ?
#
loop_
_entity_poly.entity_id
_entity_poly.type
_entity_poly.pdbx_seq_one_letter_code
_entity_poly.pdbx_strand_id
1 'polypeptide(L)'
;MSKILVWIAVVMLAIYVVKSQYLTSKTYQPFIDGCMASGSASAQQCECLSKYMHKRYSDIEMQSIMDNAISDTLMQKQVARDVRLGSASCAAES
;
A
#
# COMPACT_ATOMS: atom_id res chain seq x y z
N MET A 1 -23.24 -27.85 8.46
CA MET A 1 -21.92 -27.28 8.80
C MET A 1 -21.03 -26.98 7.58
N SER A 2 -21.19 -27.63 6.42
CA SER A 2 -20.36 -27.35 5.21
C SER A 2 -20.51 -25.96 4.59
N LYS A 3 -21.63 -25.26 4.79
CA LYS A 3 -21.87 -23.91 4.23
C LYS A 3 -20.88 -22.87 4.75
N ILE A 4 -20.40 -23.04 5.99
CA ILE A 4 -19.44 -22.12 6.63
C ILE A 4 -18.04 -22.29 6.03
N LEU A 5 -17.64 -23.53 5.75
CA LEU A 5 -16.34 -23.84 5.14
C LEU A 5 -16.21 -23.28 3.72
N VAL A 6 -17.30 -23.34 2.93
CA VAL A 6 -17.33 -22.74 1.59
C VAL A 6 -17.18 -21.23 1.65
N TRP A 7 -17.84 -20.57 2.62
CA TRP A 7 -17.70 -19.13 2.82
C TRP A 7 -16.28 -18.72 3.23
N ILE A 8 -15.65 -19.46 4.15
CA ILE A 8 -14.26 -19.20 4.56
C ILE A 8 -13.32 -19.39 3.37
N ALA A 9 -13.53 -20.41 2.54
CA ALA A 9 -12.72 -20.64 1.34
C ALA A 9 -12.85 -19.50 0.33
N VAL A 10 -14.08 -18.99 0.10
CA VAL A 10 -14.31 -17.84 -0.80
C VAL A 10 -13.66 -16.57 -0.26
N VAL A 11 -13.77 -16.31 1.05
CA VAL A 11 -13.12 -15.15 1.68
C VAL A 11 -11.60 -15.27 1.60
N MET A 12 -11.02 -16.44 1.89
CA MET A 12 -9.59 -16.70 1.75
C MET A 12 -9.12 -16.53 0.30
N LEU A 13 -9.89 -16.99 -0.67
CA LEU A 13 -9.54 -16.87 -2.09
C LEU A 13 -9.64 -15.41 -2.56
N ALA A 14 -10.62 -14.64 -2.08
CA ALA A 14 -10.70 -13.21 -2.32
C ALA A 14 -9.50 -12.45 -1.72
N ILE A 15 -9.13 -12.76 -0.47
CA ILE A 15 -7.93 -12.19 0.18
C ILE A 15 -6.67 -12.58 -0.60
N TYR A 16 -6.58 -13.81 -1.08
CA TYR A 16 -5.46 -14.31 -1.88
C TYR A 16 -5.36 -13.59 -3.22
N VAL A 17 -6.46 -13.39 -3.94
CA VAL A 17 -6.49 -12.66 -5.22
C VAL A 17 -6.09 -11.20 -5.02
N VAL A 18 -6.61 -10.56 -3.97
CA VAL A 18 -6.20 -9.19 -3.62
C VAL A 18 -4.72 -9.14 -3.28
N LYS A 19 -4.21 -10.02 -2.40
CA LYS A 19 -2.77 -10.09 -2.08
C LYS A 19 -1.90 -10.41 -3.29
N SER A 20 -2.35 -11.29 -4.18
CA SER A 20 -1.64 -11.67 -5.40
C SER A 20 -1.49 -10.47 -6.32
N GLN A 21 -2.57 -9.76 -6.64
CA GLN A 21 -2.52 -8.54 -7.45
C GLN A 21 -1.66 -7.46 -6.77
N TYR A 22 -1.73 -7.38 -5.45
CA TYR A 22 -0.97 -6.45 -4.63
C TYR A 22 0.54 -6.74 -4.61
N LEU A 23 0.93 -8.01 -4.54
CA LEU A 23 2.33 -8.48 -4.68
C LEU A 23 2.82 -8.40 -6.14
N THR A 24 1.90 -8.46 -7.11
CA THR A 24 2.19 -8.32 -8.55
C THR A 24 2.16 -6.86 -9.00
N SER A 25 1.70 -5.94 -8.15
CA SER A 25 1.69 -4.51 -8.43
C SER A 25 3.13 -4.05 -8.61
N LYS A 26 3.43 -3.56 -9.83
CA LYS A 26 4.78 -3.12 -10.23
C LYS A 26 5.29 -1.96 -9.36
N THR A 27 4.42 -1.31 -8.60
CA THR A 27 4.73 -0.19 -7.71
C THR A 27 4.96 -0.61 -6.26
N TYR A 28 4.57 -1.82 -5.85
CA TYR A 28 4.60 -2.22 -4.45
C TYR A 28 6.02 -2.37 -3.88
N GLN A 29 6.85 -3.19 -4.52
CA GLN A 29 8.26 -3.36 -4.15
C GLN A 29 9.07 -2.08 -4.28
N PRO A 30 9.06 -1.36 -5.43
CA PRO A 30 9.87 -0.15 -5.55
C PRO A 30 9.41 0.97 -4.61
N PHE A 31 8.14 1.00 -4.17
CA PHE A 31 7.71 1.89 -3.09
C PHE A 31 8.35 1.52 -1.74
N ILE A 32 8.40 0.22 -1.41
CA ILE A 32 9.06 -0.25 -0.18
C ILE A 32 10.56 0.07 -0.24
N ASP A 33 11.21 -0.21 -1.35
CA ASP A 33 12.63 0.09 -1.56
C ASP A 33 12.90 1.60 -1.43
N GLY A 34 12.05 2.45 -2.03
CA GLY A 34 12.14 3.90 -1.88
C GLY A 34 11.93 4.37 -0.44
N CYS A 35 10.99 3.76 0.28
CA CYS A 35 10.76 4.04 1.69
C CYS A 35 11.96 3.62 2.56
N MET A 36 12.54 2.44 2.32
CA MET A 36 13.74 1.99 3.04
C MET A 36 14.96 2.86 2.69
N ALA A 37 15.09 3.29 1.44
CA ALA A 37 16.16 4.18 0.99
C ALA A 37 16.12 5.57 1.65
N SER A 38 14.94 6.01 2.12
CA SER A 38 14.79 7.25 2.90
C SER A 38 15.39 7.15 4.32
N GLY A 39 15.74 5.95 4.78
CA GLY A 39 16.45 5.69 6.04
C GLY A 39 15.63 5.95 7.31
N SER A 40 14.35 6.32 7.19
CA SER A 40 13.52 6.75 8.32
C SER A 40 12.59 5.67 8.90
N ALA A 41 12.56 4.47 8.32
CA ALA A 41 11.57 3.44 8.67
C ALA A 41 12.10 2.00 8.52
N SER A 42 11.60 1.07 9.34
CA SER A 42 11.89 -0.37 9.22
C SER A 42 11.19 -0.97 7.99
N ALA A 43 11.64 -2.14 7.53
CA ALA A 43 11.02 -2.85 6.40
C ALA A 43 9.52 -3.10 6.64
N GLN A 44 9.12 -3.43 7.87
CA GLN A 44 7.72 -3.61 8.25
C GLN A 44 6.92 -2.31 8.21
N GLN A 45 7.52 -1.20 8.63
CA GLN A 45 6.88 0.13 8.54
C GLN A 45 6.65 0.53 7.08
N CYS A 46 7.63 0.30 6.22
CA CYS A 46 7.51 0.56 4.79
C CYS A 46 6.49 -0.36 4.12
N GLU A 47 6.42 -1.62 4.52
CA GLU A 47 5.40 -2.56 4.05
C GLU A 47 3.99 -2.12 4.47
N CYS A 48 3.81 -1.70 5.72
CA CYS A 48 2.55 -1.16 6.24
C CYS A 48 2.14 0.11 5.51
N LEU A 49 3.07 1.05 5.30
CA LEU A 49 2.81 2.29 4.57
C LEU A 49 2.42 2.01 3.12
N SER A 50 3.13 1.10 2.46
CA SER A 50 2.83 0.70 1.09
C SER A 50 1.39 0.16 1.00
N LYS A 51 1.01 -0.74 1.93
CA LYS A 51 -0.37 -1.25 2.13
C LYS A 51 -1.40 -0.15 2.36
N TYR A 52 -1.05 0.85 3.15
CA TYR A 52 -1.93 1.96 3.44
C TYR A 52 -2.20 2.81 2.19
N MET A 53 -1.21 2.97 1.32
CA MET A 53 -1.31 3.78 0.09
C MET A 53 -2.01 3.08 -1.06
N HIS A 54 -1.63 1.87 -1.42
CA HIS A 54 -2.28 1.15 -2.53
C HIS A 54 -3.71 0.68 -2.18
N LYS A 55 -4.15 0.80 -0.92
CA LYS A 55 -5.58 0.68 -0.57
C LYS A 55 -6.40 1.91 -0.97
N ARG A 56 -5.75 3.06 -1.12
CA ARG A 56 -6.39 4.35 -1.43
C ARG A 56 -6.18 4.77 -2.88
N TYR A 57 -5.00 4.47 -3.41
CA TYR A 57 -4.55 4.84 -4.74
C TYR A 57 -4.46 3.59 -5.61
N SER A 58 -4.88 3.73 -6.87
CA SER A 58 -4.65 2.72 -7.90
C SER A 58 -3.16 2.63 -8.26
N ASP A 59 -2.75 1.51 -8.88
CA ASP A 59 -1.35 1.32 -9.30
C ASP A 59 -0.84 2.46 -10.22
N ILE A 60 -1.72 3.04 -11.05
CA ILE A 60 -1.39 4.15 -11.97
C ILE A 60 -1.13 5.44 -11.18
N GLU A 61 -1.96 5.73 -10.19
CA GLU A 61 -1.76 6.88 -9.30
C GLU A 61 -0.51 6.69 -8.45
N MET A 62 -0.28 5.47 -7.98
CA MET A 62 0.91 5.14 -7.20
C MET A 62 2.20 5.31 -8.01
N GLN A 63 2.18 4.87 -9.27
CA GLN A 63 3.26 5.13 -10.22
C GLN A 63 3.48 6.64 -10.42
N SER A 64 2.40 7.40 -10.59
CA SER A 64 2.47 8.86 -10.75
C SER A 64 3.00 9.57 -9.50
N ILE A 65 2.67 9.06 -8.31
CA ILE A 65 3.20 9.53 -7.02
C ILE A 65 4.70 9.26 -6.93
N MET A 66 5.13 8.05 -7.29
CA MET A 66 6.55 7.67 -7.28
C MET A 66 7.38 8.46 -8.31
N ASP A 67 6.83 8.69 -9.50
CA ASP A 67 7.48 9.44 -10.58
C ASP A 67 7.46 10.97 -10.32
N ASN A 68 6.90 11.43 -9.19
CA ASN A 68 6.60 12.84 -8.91
C ASN A 68 5.83 13.54 -10.04
N ALA A 69 5.07 12.76 -10.82
CA ALA A 69 4.35 13.21 -12.01
C ALA A 69 2.95 13.76 -11.69
N ILE A 70 2.66 14.05 -10.42
CA ILE A 70 1.39 14.63 -9.99
C ILE A 70 1.37 16.11 -10.32
N SER A 71 0.65 16.50 -11.37
CA SER A 71 0.49 17.91 -11.78
C SER A 71 -0.53 18.67 -10.93
N ASP A 72 -1.45 17.97 -10.25
CA ASP A 72 -2.47 18.58 -9.41
C ASP A 72 -1.95 18.86 -7.99
N THR A 73 -1.83 20.14 -7.64
CA THR A 73 -1.45 20.63 -6.31
C THR A 73 -2.37 20.16 -5.17
N LEU A 74 -3.64 19.87 -5.44
CA LEU A 74 -4.56 19.31 -4.43
C LEU A 74 -4.22 17.85 -4.16
N MET A 75 -3.98 17.06 -5.20
CA MET A 75 -3.53 15.68 -5.05
C MET A 75 -2.18 15.61 -4.33
N GLN A 76 -1.22 16.47 -4.65
CA GLN A 76 0.07 16.50 -3.93
C GLN A 76 -0.12 16.72 -2.42
N LYS A 77 -0.97 17.68 -2.03
CA LYS A 77 -1.28 17.96 -0.62
C LYS A 77 -2.00 16.78 0.05
N GLN A 78 -2.88 16.11 -0.68
CA GLN A 78 -3.59 14.94 -0.18
C GLN A 78 -2.65 13.76 0.04
N VAL A 79 -1.82 13.43 -0.95
CA VAL A 79 -0.82 12.37 -0.89
C VAL A 79 0.15 12.63 0.27
N ALA A 80 0.69 13.85 0.41
CA ALA A 80 1.56 14.19 1.53
C ALA A 80 0.88 14.00 2.90
N ARG A 81 -0.41 14.33 2.99
CA ARG A 81 -1.21 14.14 4.21
C ARG A 81 -1.43 12.65 4.49
N ASP A 82 -1.77 11.87 3.47
CA ASP A 82 -2.03 10.45 3.59
C ASP A 82 -0.75 9.67 3.90
N VAL A 83 0.39 10.05 3.31
CA VAL A 83 1.71 9.51 3.67
C VAL A 83 1.98 9.79 5.15
N ARG A 84 1.79 11.03 5.62
CA ARG A 84 2.02 11.38 7.03
C ARG A 84 1.11 10.60 7.98
N LEU A 85 -0.18 10.47 7.64
CA LEU A 85 -1.14 9.70 8.43
C LEU A 85 -0.84 8.20 8.41
N GLY A 86 -0.48 7.67 7.24
CA GLY A 86 -0.06 6.28 7.04
C GLY A 86 1.19 5.97 7.85
N SER A 87 2.23 6.80 7.75
CA SER A 87 3.47 6.64 8.51
C SER A 87 3.21 6.72 10.01
N ALA A 88 2.38 7.64 10.48
CA ALA A 88 2.00 7.72 11.89
C ALA A 88 1.22 6.48 12.34
N SER A 89 0.33 5.95 11.50
CA SER A 89 -0.43 4.73 11.80
C SER A 89 0.45 3.48 11.83
N CYS A 90 1.47 3.45 10.98
CA CYS A 90 2.42 2.35 10.86
C CYS A 90 3.64 2.50 11.78
N ALA A 91 3.80 3.63 12.49
CA ALA A 91 4.93 3.87 13.39
C ALA A 91 4.98 2.88 14.57
N ALA A 92 3.83 2.29 14.92
CA ALA A 92 3.72 1.26 15.95
C ALA A 92 4.08 -0.14 15.44
N GLU A 93 4.19 -0.35 14.13
CA GLU A 93 4.71 -1.57 13.54
C GLU A 93 6.24 -1.45 13.57
N SER A 94 6.96 -2.36 14.23
CA SER A 94 8.43 -2.26 14.38
C SER A 94 9.09 -3.62 14.29
#